data_AF-A0A640S1D3-F1
#
_entry.id   AF-A0A640S1D3-F1
#
_cell.length_a   1.000
_cell.length_b   1.000
_cell.length_c   1.000
_cell.angle_alpha   90.00
_cell.angle_beta   90.00
_cell.angle_gamma   90.00
#
_symmetry.space_group_name_H-M   'P 1'
#
loop_
_entity.id
_entity.type
_entity.pdbx_description
1 polymer ?
#
loop_
_entity_poly.entity_id
_entity_poly.type
_entity_poly.pdbx_seq_one_letter_code
_entity_poly.pdbx_strand_id
1 'polypeptide(L)'
;MELRHRQIWRWSTRRDYGTGNDTYREAKDACFEARTSSRACLLRLRLAGVPDSVVDLAVVAFEASIVIEEASDAAELEQRAEVSRTAMDSFVAAAARHCAAM
;
A
#
# COMPACT_ATOMS: atom_id res chain seq x y z
N MET A 1 1.56 4.03 -4.44
CA MET A 1 0.88 3.42 -5.61
C MET A 1 1.31 1.98 -5.86
N GLU A 2 2.61 1.69 -5.86
CA GLU A 2 3.13 0.36 -6.23
C GLU A 2 2.65 -0.77 -5.31
N LEU A 3 2.72 -0.60 -3.99
CA LEU A 3 2.28 -1.64 -3.04
C LEU A 3 0.81 -2.06 -3.21
N ARG A 4 -0.10 -1.10 -3.41
CA ARG A 4 -1.52 -1.36 -3.69
C ARG A 4 -1.70 -2.25 -4.91
N HIS A 5 -1.04 -1.91 -6.01
CA HIS A 5 -1.11 -2.68 -7.25
C HIS A 5 -0.59 -4.11 -7.05
N ARG A 6 0.55 -4.27 -6.35
CA ARG A 6 1.11 -5.60 -6.06
C ARG A 6 0.16 -6.45 -5.21
N GLN A 7 -0.52 -5.85 -4.22
CA GLN A 7 -1.46 -6.59 -3.38
C GLN A 7 -2.73 -7.02 -4.14
N ILE A 8 -3.23 -6.20 -5.06
CA ILE A 8 -4.31 -6.60 -5.98
C ILE A 8 -3.86 -7.76 -6.87
N TRP A 9 -2.65 -7.69 -7.43
CA TRP A 9 -2.10 -8.77 -8.25
C TRP A 9 -1.88 -10.08 -7.48
N ARG A 10 -1.42 -9.99 -6.23
CA ARG A 10 -1.29 -11.14 -5.33
C ARG A 10 -2.65 -11.76 -5.00
N TRP A 11 -3.68 -10.95 -4.82
CA TRP A 11 -5.04 -11.44 -4.62
C TRP A 11 -5.56 -12.16 -5.87
N SER A 12 -5.43 -11.54 -7.05
CA SER A 12 -5.96 -12.12 -8.29
C SER A 12 -5.27 -13.42 -8.65
N THR A 13 -3.94 -13.49 -8.51
CA THR A 13 -3.19 -14.73 -8.77
C THR A 13 -3.53 -15.84 -7.78
N ARG A 14 -3.78 -15.52 -6.49
CA ARG A 14 -4.29 -16.49 -5.52
C ARG A 14 -5.64 -17.06 -5.93
N ARG A 15 -6.56 -16.18 -6.37
CA ARG A 15 -7.91 -16.57 -6.83
C ARG A 15 -7.86 -17.45 -8.07
N ASP A 16 -7.06 -17.06 -9.07
CA ASP A 16 -7.08 -17.67 -10.40
C ASP A 16 -6.26 -18.97 -10.47
N TYR A 17 -5.14 -19.04 -9.74
CA TYR A 17 -4.16 -20.13 -9.87
C TYR A 17 -3.88 -20.87 -8.56
N GLY A 18 -4.51 -20.46 -7.45
CA GLY A 18 -4.18 -20.97 -6.12
C GLY A 18 -2.80 -20.52 -5.63
N THR A 19 -2.36 -21.09 -4.50
CA THR A 19 -1.11 -20.68 -3.83
C THR A 19 0.12 -21.50 -4.24
N GLY A 20 -0.07 -22.60 -4.98
CA GLY A 20 1.01 -23.52 -5.37
C GLY A 20 1.71 -23.16 -6.69
N ASN A 21 1.22 -22.15 -7.41
CA ASN A 21 1.73 -21.77 -8.73
C ASN A 21 2.88 -20.76 -8.63
N ASP A 22 3.82 -20.83 -9.60
CA ASP A 22 4.95 -19.89 -9.68
C ASP A 22 4.49 -18.43 -9.85
N THR A 23 3.40 -18.18 -10.57
CA THR A 23 2.80 -16.83 -10.72
C THR A 23 2.37 -16.24 -9.37
N TYR A 24 1.80 -17.06 -8.46
CA TYR A 24 1.46 -16.58 -7.12
C TYR A 24 2.72 -16.32 -6.29
N ARG A 25 3.77 -17.14 -6.46
CA ARG A 25 5.06 -16.93 -5.81
C ARG A 25 5.68 -15.61 -6.24
N GLU A 26 5.72 -15.33 -7.53
CA GLU A 26 6.19 -14.04 -8.08
C GLU A 26 5.38 -12.87 -7.55
N ALA A 27 4.05 -12.99 -7.49
CA ALA A 27 3.19 -11.95 -6.94
C ALA A 27 3.44 -11.71 -5.45
N LYS A 28 3.69 -12.77 -4.69
CA LYS A 28 4.04 -12.69 -3.28
C LYS A 28 5.41 -12.02 -3.07
N ASP A 29 6.41 -12.37 -3.87
CA ASP A 29 7.76 -11.81 -3.76
C ASP A 29 7.75 -10.32 -4.12
N ALA A 30 7.07 -9.93 -5.19
CA ALA A 30 6.90 -8.53 -5.56
C ALA A 30 6.14 -7.72 -4.48
N CYS A 31 5.16 -8.32 -3.80
CA CYS A 31 4.53 -7.70 -2.63
C CYS A 31 5.51 -7.49 -1.48
N PHE A 32 6.37 -8.47 -1.22
CA PHE A 32 7.36 -8.39 -0.15
C PHE A 32 8.38 -7.27 -0.39
N GLU A 33 8.87 -7.16 -1.62
CA GLU A 33 9.76 -6.07 -2.06
C GLU A 33 9.09 -4.70 -1.89
N ALA A 34 7.88 -4.54 -2.44
CA ALA A 34 7.14 -3.27 -2.35
C ALA A 34 6.84 -2.88 -0.90
N ARG A 35 6.53 -3.86 -0.03
CA ARG A 35 6.29 -3.63 1.40
C ARG A 35 7.56 -3.16 2.11
N THR A 36 8.69 -3.80 1.82
CA THR A 36 9.99 -3.44 2.38
C THR A 36 10.39 -2.02 2.00
N SER A 37 10.28 -1.69 0.71
CA SER A 37 10.55 -0.34 0.19
C SER A 37 9.64 0.71 0.81
N SER A 38 8.33 0.42 0.93
CA SER A 38 7.36 1.34 1.54
C SER A 38 7.66 1.58 3.02
N ARG A 39 8.04 0.54 3.78
CA ARG A 39 8.45 0.66 5.18
C ARG A 39 9.72 1.49 5.34
N ALA A 40 10.69 1.32 4.45
CA ALA A 40 11.89 2.15 4.45
C ALA A 40 11.56 3.63 4.17
N CYS A 41 10.60 3.92 3.29
CA CYS A 41 10.13 5.29 3.06
C CYS A 41 9.48 5.92 4.31
N LEU A 42 8.70 5.18 5.09
CA LEU A 42 8.15 5.69 6.36
C LEU A 42 9.25 6.12 7.34
N LEU A 43 10.35 5.36 7.43
CA LEU A 43 11.50 5.74 8.25
C LEU A 43 12.16 7.02 7.71
N ARG A 44 12.30 7.14 6.39
CA ARG A 44 12.89 8.33 5.75
C ARG A 44 12.07 9.59 6.01
N LEU A 45 10.74 9.51 6.01
CA LEU A 45 9.87 10.65 6.34
C LEU A 45 10.16 11.18 7.75
N ARG A 46 10.27 10.27 8.74
CA ARG A 46 10.62 10.64 10.12
C ARG A 46 12.00 11.27 10.22
N LEU A 47 12.99 10.68 9.55
CA LEU A 47 14.37 11.19 9.56
C LEU A 47 14.50 12.55 8.85
N ALA A 48 13.65 12.83 7.86
CA ALA A 48 13.61 14.11 7.16
C ALA A 48 12.90 15.21 7.96
N GLY A 49 12.41 14.92 9.18
CA GLY A 49 11.72 15.92 10.01
C GLY A 49 10.34 16.30 9.49
N VAL A 50 9.71 15.45 8.67
CA VAL A 50 8.33 15.65 8.19
C VAL A 50 7.38 15.68 9.40
N PRO A 51 6.39 16.58 9.45
CA PRO A 51 5.45 16.66 10.56
C PRO A 51 4.76 15.32 10.86
N ASP A 52 4.60 14.98 12.14
CA ASP A 52 4.00 13.72 12.57
C ASP A 52 2.61 13.49 11.96
N SER A 53 1.81 14.55 11.79
CA SER A 53 0.49 14.46 11.15
C SER A 53 0.53 13.97 9.70
N VAL A 54 1.60 14.27 8.96
CA VAL A 54 1.81 13.77 7.59
C VAL A 54 2.35 12.35 7.62
N VAL A 55 3.22 12.04 8.59
CA VAL A 55 3.75 10.68 8.80
C VAL A 55 2.63 9.70 9.17
N ASP A 56 1.70 10.09 10.04
CA ASP A 56 0.55 9.26 10.44
C ASP A 56 -0.34 8.94 9.25
N LEU A 57 -0.59 9.90 8.36
CA LEU A 57 -1.32 9.65 7.11
C LEU A 57 -0.57 8.66 6.20
N ALA A 58 0.76 8.73 6.15
CA ALA A 58 1.57 7.77 5.40
C ALA A 58 1.46 6.36 6.00
N VAL A 59 1.42 6.24 7.32
CA VAL A 59 1.21 4.96 8.03
C VAL A 59 -0.17 4.39 7.70
N VAL A 60 -1.23 5.19 7.80
CA VAL A 60 -2.59 4.77 7.45
C VAL A 60 -2.67 4.31 5.99
N ALA A 61 -2.06 5.04 5.05
CA ALA A 61 -2.02 4.67 3.64
C ALA A 61 -1.25 3.36 3.40
N PHE A 62 -0.16 3.13 4.14
CA PHE A 62 0.59 1.88 4.11
C PHE A 62 -0.24 0.71 4.64
N GLU A 63 -0.86 0.86 5.80
CA GLU A 63 -1.70 -0.17 6.44
C GLU A 63 -2.92 -0.53 5.59
N ALA A 64 -3.61 0.48 5.03
CA ALA A 64 -4.72 0.24 4.12
C ALA A 64 -4.30 -0.51 2.85
N SER A 65 -3.03 -0.37 2.42
CA SER A 65 -2.51 -1.09 1.24
C SER A 65 -2.18 -2.55 1.54
N ILE A 66 -1.67 -2.88 2.74
CA ILE A 66 -1.22 -4.25 3.03
C ILE A 66 -2.37 -5.25 3.17
N VAL A 67 -3.54 -4.79 3.62
CA VAL A 67 -4.70 -5.65 3.92
C VAL A 67 -5.54 -5.97 2.68
N ILE A 68 -5.25 -5.39 1.51
CA ILE A 68 -6.04 -5.60 0.28
C ILE A 68 -6.08 -7.08 -0.11
N GLU A 69 -4.95 -7.78 0.01
CA GLU A 69 -4.86 -9.19 -0.36
C GLU A 69 -5.78 -10.09 0.49
N GLU A 70 -6.15 -9.66 1.68
CA GLU A 70 -6.94 -10.48 2.60
C GLU A 70 -8.41 -10.53 2.20
N ALA A 71 -8.82 -9.76 1.18
CA ALA A 71 -10.17 -9.79 0.65
C ALA A 71 -10.61 -11.23 0.32
N SER A 72 -11.81 -11.58 0.75
CA SER A 72 -12.42 -12.89 0.51
C SER A 72 -13.06 -13.00 -0.87
N ASP A 73 -13.56 -11.88 -1.41
CA ASP A 73 -14.19 -11.79 -2.72
C ASP A 73 -13.85 -10.48 -3.47
N ALA A 74 -14.39 -10.33 -4.67
CA ALA A 74 -14.11 -9.18 -5.53
C ALA A 74 -14.73 -7.87 -5.01
N ALA A 75 -15.86 -7.93 -4.30
CA ALA A 75 -16.51 -6.74 -3.74
C ALA A 75 -15.70 -6.20 -2.56
N GLU A 76 -15.23 -7.09 -1.68
CA GLU A 76 -14.34 -6.73 -0.58
C GLU A 76 -12.99 -6.20 -1.09
N LEU A 77 -12.45 -6.78 -2.17
CA LEU A 77 -11.24 -6.28 -2.83
C LEU A 77 -11.43 -4.83 -3.29
N GLU A 78 -12.54 -4.54 -3.97
CA GLU A 78 -12.85 -3.19 -4.46
C GLU A 78 -12.98 -2.21 -3.28
N GLN A 79 -13.70 -2.58 -2.22
CA GLN A 79 -13.83 -1.75 -1.03
C GLN A 79 -12.47 -1.46 -0.37
N ARG A 80 -11.64 -2.48 -0.16
CA ARG A 80 -10.30 -2.30 0.44
C ARG A 80 -9.38 -1.47 -0.47
N ALA A 81 -9.46 -1.67 -1.78
CA ALA A 81 -8.70 -0.87 -2.75
C ALA A 81 -9.13 0.60 -2.75
N GLU A 82 -10.42 0.88 -2.56
CA GLU A 82 -10.96 2.23 -2.43
C GLU A 82 -10.50 2.93 -1.14
N VAL A 83 -10.53 2.22 -0.01
CA VAL A 83 -10.00 2.72 1.26
C VAL A 83 -8.50 3.03 1.14
N SER A 84 -7.73 2.13 0.52
CA SER A 84 -6.31 2.35 0.25
C SER A 84 -6.06 3.57 -0.65
N ARG A 85 -6.89 3.77 -1.68
CA ARG A 85 -6.81 4.95 -2.55
C ARG A 85 -7.08 6.23 -1.76
N THR A 86 -8.17 6.27 -1.01
CA THR A 86 -8.56 7.44 -0.20
C THR A 86 -7.49 7.82 0.82
N ALA A 87 -6.90 6.83 1.49
CA ALA A 87 -5.81 7.05 2.45
C ALA A 87 -4.55 7.61 1.76
N MET A 88 -4.21 7.07 0.59
CA MET A 88 -3.09 7.57 -0.22
C MET A 88 -3.31 9.01 -0.68
N ASP A 89 -4.51 9.34 -1.17
CA ASP A 89 -4.85 10.68 -1.62
C ASP A 89 -4.79 11.69 -0.46
N SER A 90 -5.24 11.27 0.73
CA SER A 90 -5.14 12.08 1.95
C SER A 90 -3.68 12.36 2.33
N PHE A 91 -2.82 11.34 2.30
CA PHE A 91 -1.38 11.49 2.53
C PHE A 91 -0.73 12.42 1.49
N VAL A 92 -0.96 12.19 0.19
CA VAL A 92 -0.38 13.00 -0.89
C VAL A 92 -0.82 14.46 -0.78
N ALA A 93 -2.10 14.71 -0.51
CA ALA A 93 -2.61 16.06 -0.33
C ALA A 93 -1.96 16.77 0.88
N ALA A 94 -1.75 16.06 1.99
CA ALA A 94 -1.09 16.61 3.17
C ALA A 94 0.42 16.88 2.91
N ALA A 95 1.11 15.95 2.26
CA ALA A 95 2.51 16.11 1.88
C ALA A 95 2.70 17.29 0.91
N ALA A 96 1.82 17.44 -0.10
CA ALA A 96 1.89 18.55 -1.04
C ALA A 96 1.72 19.92 -0.35
N ARG A 97 0.78 20.02 0.60
CA ARG A 97 0.61 21.24 1.41
C ARG A 97 1.84 21.56 2.26
N HIS A 98 2.46 20.54 2.85
CA HIS A 98 3.70 20.71 3.61
C HIS A 98 4.84 21.20 2.72
N CYS A 99 5.06 20.58 1.56
CA CYS A 99 6.10 21.00 0.62
C CYS A 99 5.88 22.42 0.08
N ALA A 100 4.63 22.85 -0.11
CA ALA A 100 4.32 24.22 -0.56
C ALA A 100 4.52 25.28 0.55
N ALA A 101 4.61 24.87 1.81
CA ALA A 101 4.81 25.75 2.96
C ALA A 101 6.28 25.82 3.42
N MET A 102 7.16 25.01 2.83
CA MET A 102 8.62 25.07 3.00
C MET A 102 9.24 26.06 2.02
#